data_AF-A0A926EAJ8-F1
#
_entry.id   AF-A0A926EAJ8-F1
#
_cell.length_a   1.000
_cell.length_b   1.000
_cell.length_c   1.000
_cell.angle_alpha   90.00
_cell.angle_beta   90.00
_cell.angle_gamma   90.00
#
_symmetry.space_group_name_H-M   'P 1'
#
loop_
_entity.id
_entity.type
_entity.pdbx_description
1 polymer ?
#
loop_
_entity_poly.entity_id
_entity_poly.type
_entity_poly.pdbx_seq_one_letter_code
_entity_poly.pdbx_strand_id
1 'polypeptide(L)'
;MRILDEQGHELQEQEIDYNTGYVEKEKILVARHKAVEGVEEKGHWETVAEYANGGKDVEWVVDVPGVEEKDAWDEYEDILRFKVFSAEELAQAEITALKQKLSDTDYIAIKIAEGVSTWEEYPEMKVQRQAWRDEINRLEATS
;
A
#
# COMPACT_ATOMS: atom_id res chain seq x y z
N MET A 1 -10.38 -3.08 2.53
CA MET A 1 -9.29 -2.84 1.56
C MET A 1 -8.27 -3.92 1.81
N ARG A 2 -7.87 -4.66 0.78
CA ARG A 2 -6.94 -5.80 0.93
C ARG A 2 -5.52 -5.28 1.09
N ILE A 3 -4.71 -5.98 1.87
CA ILE A 3 -3.28 -5.70 2.00
C ILE A 3 -2.51 -6.83 1.32
N LEU A 4 -1.65 -6.51 0.37
CA LEU A 4 -0.84 -7.47 -0.35
C LEU A 4 0.65 -7.21 -0.10
N ASP A 5 1.46 -8.27 -0.03
CA ASP A 5 2.92 -8.17 -0.07
C ASP A 5 3.41 -7.79 -1.49
N GLU A 6 4.72 -7.63 -1.67
CA GLU A 6 5.34 -7.30 -2.96
C GLU A 6 5.15 -8.39 -4.03
N GLN A 7 4.87 -9.64 -3.62
CA GLN A 7 4.62 -10.78 -4.49
C GLN A 7 3.13 -10.96 -4.82
N GLY A 8 2.24 -10.21 -4.16
CA GLY A 8 0.79 -10.27 -4.34
C GLY A 8 0.06 -11.24 -3.40
N HIS A 9 0.72 -11.80 -2.39
CA HIS A 9 0.04 -12.56 -1.35
C HIS A 9 -0.69 -11.65 -0.39
N GLU A 10 -1.87 -12.07 0.05
CA GLU A 10 -2.68 -11.32 0.98
C GLU A 10 -2.16 -11.46 2.41
N LEU A 11 -1.95 -10.32 3.07
CA LEU A 11 -1.48 -10.23 4.44
C LEU A 11 -2.62 -9.76 5.36
N GLN A 12 -2.65 -10.29 6.58
CA GLN A 12 -3.46 -9.74 7.64
C GLN A 12 -2.76 -8.56 8.30
N GLU A 13 -3.52 -7.61 8.85
CA GLU A 13 -2.96 -6.44 9.52
C GLU A 13 -2.04 -6.81 10.71
N GLN A 14 -2.31 -7.93 11.37
CA GLN A 14 -1.48 -8.42 12.49
C GLN A 14 -0.13 -9.01 12.05
N GLU A 15 0.03 -9.34 10.76
CA GLU A 15 1.27 -9.90 10.20
C GLU A 15 2.26 -8.81 9.76
N ILE A 16 1.83 -7.55 9.76
CA ILE A 16 2.63 -6.41 9.29
C ILE A 16 3.50 -5.88 10.43
N ASP A 17 4.82 -5.96 10.23
CA ASP A 17 5.78 -5.26 11.10
C ASP A 17 6.21 -3.93 10.45
N TYR A 18 5.65 -2.84 10.96
CA TYR A 18 5.96 -1.48 10.52
C TYR A 18 7.39 -1.01 10.86
N ASN A 19 8.16 -1.77 11.64
CA ASN A 19 9.59 -1.51 11.81
C ASN A 19 10.41 -2.04 10.62
N THR A 20 9.83 -2.95 9.83
CA THR A 20 10.50 -3.59 8.68
C THR A 20 9.99 -3.06 7.34
N GLY A 21 8.93 -2.26 7.32
CA GLY A 21 8.37 -1.73 6.09
C GLY A 21 7.20 -0.79 6.33
N TYR A 22 6.49 -0.49 5.25
CA TYR A 22 5.33 0.40 5.26
C TYR A 22 4.28 -0.05 4.26
N VAL A 23 3.05 0.47 4.41
CA VAL A 23 1.96 0.21 3.47
C VAL A 23 1.74 1.42 2.57
N GLU A 24 1.54 1.17 1.27
CA GLU A 24 1.26 2.19 0.27
C GLU A 24 -0.04 1.88 -0.48
N LYS A 25 -0.82 2.89 -0.86
CA LYS A 25 -2.04 2.68 -1.66
C LYS A 25 -1.67 2.36 -3.10
N GLU A 26 -2.28 1.33 -3.66
CA GLU A 26 -2.04 0.89 -5.04
C GLU A 26 -3.36 0.45 -5.68
N LYS A 27 -3.41 0.42 -7.02
CA LYS A 27 -4.51 -0.17 -7.78
C LYS A 27 -4.00 -1.35 -8.58
N ILE A 28 -4.68 -2.49 -8.49
CA ILE A 28 -4.37 -3.67 -9.31
C ILE A 28 -5.43 -3.87 -10.39
N LEU A 29 -5.01 -4.27 -11.58
CA LEU A 29 -5.92 -4.67 -12.66
C LEU A 29 -6.50 -6.05 -12.32
N VAL A 30 -7.81 -6.12 -12.13
CA VAL A 30 -8.51 -7.37 -11.76
C VAL A 30 -9.03 -8.08 -13.00
N ALA A 31 -9.58 -7.34 -13.95
CA ALA A 31 -10.15 -7.92 -15.17
C ALA A 31 -10.04 -6.96 -16.35
N ARG A 32 -9.87 -7.55 -17.54
CA ARG A 32 -9.95 -6.85 -18.81
C ARG A 32 -11.20 -7.30 -19.55
N HIS A 33 -12.12 -6.38 -19.74
CA HIS A 33 -13.39 -6.62 -20.41
C HIS A 33 -13.28 -6.22 -21.88
N LYS A 34 -13.76 -7.09 -22.77
CA LYS A 34 -13.80 -6.79 -24.21
C LYS A 34 -14.92 -5.80 -24.51
N ALA A 35 -14.84 -5.15 -25.67
CA ALA A 35 -15.93 -4.37 -26.18
C ALA A 35 -17.18 -5.27 -26.34
N VAL A 36 -18.33 -4.71 -25.95
CA VAL A 36 -19.65 -5.31 -26.12
C VAL A 36 -20.31 -4.55 -27.26
N GLU A 37 -20.61 -5.25 -28.36
CA GLU A 37 -21.35 -4.67 -29.47
C GLU A 37 -22.80 -4.42 -29.05
N GLY A 38 -23.32 -3.25 -29.42
CA GLY A 38 -24.71 -2.90 -29.17
C GLY A 38 -25.65 -3.80 -29.97
N VAL A 39 -26.70 -4.29 -29.31
CA VAL A 39 -27.77 -5.06 -29.95
C VAL A 39 -29.06 -4.31 -29.70
N GLU A 40 -29.76 -3.92 -30.77
CA GLU A 40 -31.09 -3.31 -30.63
C GLU A 40 -32.10 -4.31 -30.08
N GLU A 41 -33.00 -3.84 -29.21
CA GLU A 41 -34.11 -4.63 -28.71
C GLU A 41 -35.01 -5.07 -29.86
N LYS A 42 -35.40 -6.35 -29.85
CA LYS A 42 -36.35 -6.89 -30.81
C LYS A 42 -37.50 -7.52 -30.07
N GLY A 43 -38.70 -7.28 -30.58
CA GLY A 43 -39.93 -7.80 -30.03
C GLY A 43 -41.06 -7.74 -31.03
N HIS A 44 -42.24 -8.08 -30.55
CA HIS A 44 -43.47 -8.00 -31.31
C HIS A 44 -44.64 -7.56 -30.42
N TRP A 45 -45.70 -7.07 -31.05
CA TRP A 45 -46.92 -6.68 -30.34
C TRP A 45 -47.84 -7.88 -30.20
N GLU A 46 -48.16 -8.26 -28.97
CA GLU A 46 -49.19 -9.27 -28.68
C GLU A 46 -50.49 -8.60 -28.22
N THR A 47 -51.62 -9.13 -28.68
CA THR A 47 -52.93 -8.66 -28.22
C THR A 47 -53.25 -9.29 -26.87
N VAL A 48 -53.44 -8.43 -25.87
CA VAL A 48 -53.76 -8.86 -24.49
C VAL A 48 -55.25 -8.75 -24.17
N ALA A 49 -56.00 -7.91 -24.89
CA ALA A 49 -57.45 -7.84 -24.79
C ALA A 49 -58.10 -7.43 -26.12
N GLU A 50 -59.28 -7.99 -26.40
CA GLU A 50 -60.11 -7.62 -27.55
C GLU A 50 -61.55 -7.34 -27.10
N TYR A 51 -62.10 -6.23 -27.57
CA TYR A 51 -63.39 -5.71 -27.14
C TYR A 51 -64.46 -5.85 -28.23
N ALA A 52 -65.73 -5.90 -27.83
CA ALA A 52 -66.86 -6.11 -28.75
C ALA A 52 -67.03 -5.01 -29.83
N ASN A 53 -66.42 -3.85 -29.65
CA ASN A 53 -66.37 -2.77 -30.63
C ASN A 53 -65.23 -2.92 -31.66
N GLY A 54 -64.45 -4.01 -31.58
CA GLY A 54 -63.29 -4.29 -32.42
C GLY A 54 -61.98 -3.62 -31.96
N GLY A 55 -61.98 -2.94 -30.80
CA GLY A 55 -60.76 -2.39 -30.20
C GLY A 55 -59.87 -3.50 -29.63
N LYS A 56 -58.56 -3.32 -29.70
CA LYS A 56 -57.56 -4.26 -29.16
C LYS A 56 -56.54 -3.52 -28.32
N ASP A 57 -56.25 -4.04 -27.14
CA ASP A 57 -55.09 -3.64 -26.36
C ASP A 57 -53.92 -4.54 -26.75
N VAL A 58 -52.80 -3.91 -27.06
CA VAL A 58 -51.56 -4.62 -27.43
C VAL A 58 -50.45 -4.26 -26.45
N GLU A 59 -49.60 -5.25 -26.17
CA GLU A 59 -48.41 -5.11 -25.34
C GLU A 59 -47.18 -5.50 -26.16
N TRP A 60 -46.07 -4.80 -25.94
CA TRP A 60 -44.80 -5.12 -26.58
C TRP A 60 -44.12 -6.23 -25.80
N VAL A 61 -43.95 -7.39 -26.45
CA VAL A 61 -43.24 -8.53 -25.90
C VAL A 61 -41.83 -8.52 -26.48
N VAL A 62 -40.84 -8.38 -25.58
CA VAL A 62 -39.43 -8.38 -25.95
C VAL A 62 -38.94 -9.80 -26.15
N ASP A 63 -38.51 -10.13 -27.38
CA ASP A 63 -37.94 -11.44 -27.74
C ASP A 63 -36.42 -11.47 -27.51
N VAL A 64 -35.74 -10.37 -27.83
CA VAL A 64 -34.31 -10.18 -27.62
C VAL A 64 -34.11 -8.86 -26.90
N PRO A 65 -33.58 -8.86 -25.66
CA PRO A 65 -33.34 -7.63 -24.94
C PRO A 65 -32.26 -6.81 -25.64
N GLY A 66 -32.46 -5.50 -25.68
CA GLY A 66 -31.44 -4.59 -26.16
C GLY A 66 -30.23 -4.59 -25.22
N VAL A 67 -29.03 -4.53 -25.79
CA VAL A 67 -27.77 -4.38 -25.06
C VAL A 67 -27.09 -3.13 -25.58
N GLU A 68 -26.74 -2.20 -24.68
CA GLU A 68 -25.98 -1.03 -25.07
C GLU A 68 -24.55 -1.39 -25.44
N GLU A 69 -24.03 -0.72 -26.47
CA GLU A 69 -22.63 -0.81 -26.84
C GLU A 69 -21.73 -0.29 -25.71
N LYS A 70 -20.66 -1.02 -25.42
CA LYS A 70 -19.63 -0.60 -24.47
C LYS A 70 -18.27 -0.88 -25.07
N ASP A 71 -17.42 0.13 -25.14
CA ASP A 71 -16.01 -0.06 -25.47
C ASP A 71 -15.31 -0.95 -24.45
N ALA A 72 -14.20 -1.58 -24.84
CA ALA A 72 -13.39 -2.40 -23.94
C ALA A 72 -12.92 -1.59 -22.72
N TRP A 73 -13.03 -2.17 -21.52
CA TRP A 73 -12.66 -1.50 -20.27
C TRP A 73 -11.84 -2.38 -19.34
N ASP A 74 -11.01 -1.73 -18.53
CA ASP A 74 -10.19 -2.35 -17.51
C ASP A 74 -10.84 -2.12 -16.13
N GLU A 75 -10.96 -3.18 -15.34
CA GLU A 75 -11.50 -3.14 -13.98
C GLU A 75 -10.35 -3.19 -12.97
N TYR A 76 -10.30 -2.21 -12.06
CA TYR A 76 -9.25 -2.06 -11.06
C TYR A 76 -9.80 -2.19 -9.64
N GLU A 77 -9.00 -2.74 -8.72
CA GLU A 77 -9.27 -2.78 -7.29
C GLU A 77 -8.25 -1.91 -6.53
N ASP A 78 -8.73 -1.09 -5.59
CA ASP A 78 -7.89 -0.33 -4.66
C ASP A 78 -7.40 -1.23 -3.52
N ILE A 79 -6.09 -1.31 -3.33
CA ILE A 79 -5.44 -2.14 -2.31
C ILE A 79 -4.42 -1.32 -1.51
N LEU A 80 -3.88 -1.94 -0.46
CA LEU A 80 -2.64 -1.53 0.19
C LEU A 80 -1.53 -2.52 -0.16
N ARG A 81 -0.37 -2.02 -0.54
CA ARG A 81 0.84 -2.81 -0.79
C ARG A 81 1.80 -2.64 0.38
N PHE A 82 2.15 -3.72 1.05
CA PHE A 82 3.23 -3.72 2.02
C PHE A 82 4.57 -3.78 1.28
N LYS A 83 5.43 -2.79 1.53
CA LYS A 83 6.78 -2.66 0.99
C LYS A 83 7.78 -2.76 2.12
N VAL A 84 8.76 -3.64 1.97
CA VAL A 84 9.81 -3.83 2.97
C VAL A 84 10.85 -2.73 2.78
N PHE A 85 11.37 -2.18 3.88
CA PHE A 85 12.48 -1.23 3.82
C PHE A 85 13.69 -1.89 3.17
N SER A 86 14.33 -1.13 2.28
CA SER A 86 15.62 -1.50 1.72
C SER A 86 16.69 -1.59 2.81
N ALA A 87 17.78 -2.31 2.51
CA ALA A 87 18.91 -2.41 3.41
C ALA A 87 19.51 -1.03 3.74
N GLU A 88 19.50 -0.11 2.78
CA GLU A 88 19.94 1.28 2.93
C GLU A 88 19.04 2.06 3.90
N GLU A 89 17.72 1.96 3.75
CA GLU A 89 16.76 2.62 4.66
C GLU A 89 16.90 2.10 6.10
N LEU A 90 17.05 0.79 6.28
CA LEU A 90 17.29 0.19 7.60
C LEU A 90 18.62 0.65 8.20
N ALA A 91 19.69 0.70 7.40
CA ALA A 91 20.99 1.20 7.85
C ALA A 91 20.90 2.68 8.26
N GLN A 92 20.21 3.51 7.48
CA GLN A 92 20.04 4.93 7.77
C GLN A 92 19.19 5.16 9.04
N ALA A 93 18.17 4.34 9.26
CA ALA A 93 17.37 4.36 10.49
C ALA A 93 18.25 4.03 11.72
N GLU A 94 19.07 2.98 11.65
CA GLU A 94 19.96 2.60 12.76
C GLU A 94 21.05 3.67 12.99
N ILE A 95 21.67 4.21 11.93
CA ILE A 95 22.63 5.32 12.04
C ILE A 95 21.99 6.51 12.76
N THR A 96 20.74 6.84 12.42
CA THR A 96 20.00 7.95 13.05
C THR A 96 19.77 7.66 14.54
N ALA A 97 19.37 6.44 14.89
CA ALA A 97 19.18 6.03 16.28
C ALA A 97 20.49 6.07 17.08
N LEU A 98 21.61 5.63 16.50
CA LEU A 98 22.94 5.66 17.13
C LEU A 98 23.45 7.10 17.30
N LYS A 99 23.25 7.97 16.30
CA LYS A 99 23.55 9.41 16.40
C LYS A 99 22.71 10.09 17.48
N GLN A 100 21.45 9.69 17.65
CA GLN A 100 20.62 10.17 18.76
C GLN A 100 21.18 9.73 20.12
N LYS A 101 21.57 8.46 20.29
CA LYS A 101 22.21 7.99 21.54
C LYS A 101 23.50 8.77 21.87
N LEU A 102 24.29 9.11 20.84
CA LEU A 102 25.44 10.01 21.00
C LEU A 102 24.99 11.39 21.49
N SER A 103 24.00 12.00 20.84
CA SER A 103 23.43 13.30 21.24
C SER A 103 22.91 13.30 22.68
N ASP A 104 22.14 12.28 23.07
CA ASP A 104 21.57 12.15 24.42
C ASP A 104 22.64 12.07 25.52
N THR A 105 23.84 11.63 25.16
CA THR A 105 24.98 11.49 26.08
C THR A 105 26.03 12.58 25.92
N ASP A 106 25.73 13.64 25.16
CA ASP A 106 26.67 14.74 24.92
C ASP A 106 26.95 15.58 26.16
N TYR A 107 26.05 15.63 27.15
CA TYR A 107 26.35 16.28 28.42
C TYR A 107 27.60 15.70 29.09
N ILE A 108 27.76 14.37 29.09
CA ILE A 108 28.96 13.69 29.63
C ILE A 108 30.19 14.06 28.79
N ALA A 109 30.06 14.02 27.46
CA ALA A 109 31.16 14.35 26.56
C ALA A 109 31.62 15.81 26.72
N ILE A 110 30.70 16.75 26.90
CA ILE A 110 30.97 18.17 27.13
C ILE A 110 31.69 18.37 28.47
N LYS A 111 31.19 17.79 29.58
CA LYS A 111 31.89 17.86 30.88
C LYS A 111 33.33 17.40 30.78
N ILE A 112 33.58 16.33 30.01
CA ILE A 112 34.92 15.80 29.81
C ILE A 112 35.77 16.75 28.93
N ALA A 113 35.19 17.31 27.86
CA ALA A 113 35.86 18.26 26.99
C ALA A 113 36.23 19.58 27.71
N GLU A 114 35.39 20.04 28.64
CA GLU A 114 35.63 21.22 29.47
C GLU A 114 36.61 20.97 30.63
N GLY A 115 37.09 19.73 30.80
CA GLY A 115 37.98 19.34 31.88
C GLY A 115 37.31 19.27 33.26
N VAL A 116 35.97 19.32 33.31
CA VAL A 116 35.16 19.20 34.54
C VAL A 116 35.10 17.73 35.02
N SER A 117 35.23 16.78 34.10
CA SER A 117 35.22 15.34 34.37
C SER A 117 36.24 14.61 33.49
N THR A 118 36.44 13.31 33.74
CA THR A 118 37.24 12.46 32.86
C THR A 118 36.48 11.21 32.43
N TRP A 119 36.93 10.54 31.38
CA TRP A 119 36.33 9.26 30.95
C TRP A 119 36.51 8.13 31.98
N GLU A 120 37.42 8.26 32.93
CA GLU A 120 37.60 7.27 34.02
C GLU A 120 36.41 7.26 34.98
N GLU A 121 35.68 8.38 35.07
CA GLU A 121 34.44 8.49 35.86
C GLU A 121 33.24 7.88 35.13
N TYR A 122 33.35 7.61 33.82
CA TYR A 122 32.29 7.07 32.96
C TYR A 122 32.80 5.95 32.03
N PRO A 123 33.39 4.86 32.56
CA PRO A 123 34.06 3.85 31.75
C PRO A 123 33.11 3.10 30.81
N GLU A 124 31.91 2.76 31.28
CA GLU A 124 30.89 2.09 30.46
C GLU A 124 30.42 2.98 29.30
N MET A 125 30.15 4.25 29.59
CA MET A 125 29.72 5.22 28.57
C MET A 125 30.80 5.44 27.51
N LYS A 126 32.08 5.45 27.91
CA LYS A 126 33.21 5.53 26.99
C LYS A 126 33.17 4.39 25.97
N VAL A 127 32.98 3.16 26.45
CA VAL A 127 32.91 1.95 25.62
C VAL A 127 31.67 1.99 24.71
N GLN A 128 30.50 2.36 25.25
CA GLN A 128 29.26 2.45 24.48
C GLN A 128 29.35 3.48 23.36
N ARG A 129 29.82 4.71 23.64
CA ARG A 129 29.99 5.76 22.62
C ARG A 129 31.00 5.35 21.54
N GLN A 130 32.04 4.59 21.90
CA GLN A 130 32.97 4.06 20.89
C GLN A 130 32.27 3.00 20.01
N ALA A 131 31.57 2.05 20.63
CA ALA A 131 30.83 1.02 19.90
C ALA A 131 29.78 1.61 18.95
N TRP A 132 29.03 2.65 19.37
CA TRP A 132 28.07 3.33 18.50
C TRP A 132 28.74 4.00 17.30
N ARG A 133 29.92 4.61 17.48
CA ARG A 133 30.66 5.22 16.37
C ARG A 133 31.21 4.17 15.41
N ASP A 134 31.75 3.08 15.94
CA ASP A 134 32.26 1.98 15.13
C ASP A 134 31.14 1.35 14.28
N GLU A 135 29.95 1.21 14.88
CA GLU A 135 28.77 0.70 14.19
C GLU A 135 28.24 1.67 13.13
N ILE A 136 28.17 2.98 13.43
CA ILE A 136 27.84 4.01 12.44
C ILE A 136 28.81 3.92 11.25
N ASN A 137 30.12 3.88 11.50
CA ASN A 137 31.12 3.80 10.44
C ASN A 137 30.97 2.50 9.62
N ARG A 138 30.64 1.37 10.27
CA ARG A 138 30.40 0.10 9.58
C ARG A 138 29.19 0.18 8.65
N LEU A 139 28.10 0.77 9.12
CA LEU A 139 26.87 0.95 8.34
C LEU A 139 27.09 1.94 7.18
N GLU A 140 27.74 3.08 7.44
CA GLU A 140 28.07 4.09 6.41
C GLU A 140 29.04 3.55 5.34
N ALA A 141 29.86 2.54 5.65
CA ALA A 141 30.74 1.89 4.69
C ALA A 141 30.06 0.81 3.82
N THR A 142 28.88 0.34 4.23
CA THR A 142 28.13 -0.73 3.55
C THR A 142 26.94 -0.20 2.74
N SER A 143 26.48 1.01 3.07
CA SER A 143 25.46 1.77 2.32
C SER A 143 26.04 2.42 1.07
#